data_AF-A0A6I5VHY7-F1
#
_entry.id   AF-A0A6I5VHY7-F1
#
_cell.length_a   1.000
_cell.length_b   1.000
_cell.length_c   1.000
_cell.angle_alpha   90.00
_cell.angle_beta   90.00
_cell.angle_gamma   90.00
#
_symmetry.space_group_name_H-M   'P 1'
#
loop_
_entity.id
_entity.type
_entity.pdbx_description
1 polymer ?
#
loop_
_entity_poly.entity_id
_entity_poly.type
_entity_poly.pdbx_seq_one_letter_code
_entity_poly.pdbx_strand_id
1 'polypeptide(L)' 'MDPGGRRRTAVMVIKVWLEQDGERSFLARITESTDLGEAGPAVTTCGDPEQLLQHIEEWLRELT' A
#
# COMPACT_ATOMS: atom_id res chain seq x y z
N MET A 1 -21.57 6.30 -25.57
CA MET A 1 -20.23 6.94 -25.56
C MET A 1 -20.12 7.63 -24.23
N ASP A 2 -19.26 7.11 -23.36
CA ASP A 2 -19.09 7.64 -22.00
C ASP A 2 -18.26 8.95 -22.08
N PRO A 3 -18.80 10.12 -21.70
CA PRO A 3 -18.10 11.37 -21.86
C PRO A 3 -17.10 11.52 -20.69
N GLY A 4 -15.86 11.11 -20.92
CA GLY A 4 -14.76 11.38 -19.99
C GLY A 4 -14.60 10.34 -18.88
N GLY A 5 -14.47 9.06 -19.25
CA GLY A 5 -14.06 8.01 -18.32
C GLY A 5 -12.73 8.39 -17.64
N ARG A 6 -12.81 8.88 -16.41
CA ARG A 6 -11.64 9.24 -15.60
C ARG A 6 -10.82 7.97 -15.44
N ARG A 7 -9.59 7.98 -15.98
CA ARG A 7 -8.67 6.87 -15.83
C ARG A 7 -8.29 6.76 -14.35
N ARG A 8 -8.88 5.78 -13.64
CA ARG A 8 -8.52 5.49 -12.25
C ARG A 8 -7.03 5.16 -12.21
N THR A 9 -6.29 5.94 -11.42
CA THR A 9 -4.86 5.71 -11.22
C THR A 9 -4.68 5.37 -9.76
N ALA A 10 -4.23 4.15 -9.50
CA ALA A 10 -3.89 3.69 -8.16
C ALA A 10 -2.39 3.88 -7.91
N VAL A 11 -2.02 4.12 -6.65
CA VAL A 11 -0.62 4.22 -6.22
C VAL A 11 -0.45 3.53 -4.86
N MET A 12 0.67 2.83 -4.70
CA MET A 12 1.12 2.29 -3.43
C MET A 12 2.58 2.66 -3.23
N VAL A 13 2.90 3.22 -2.07
CA VAL A 13 4.26 3.57 -1.64
C VAL A 13 4.59 2.73 -0.42
N ILE A 14 5.68 1.98 -0.49
CA ILE A 14 6.14 1.10 0.58
C ILE A 14 7.49 1.60 1.07
N LYS A 15 7.59 1.87 2.37
CA LYS A 15 8.86 2.15 3.05
C LYS A 15 9.18 0.95 3.93
N VAL A 16 10.35 0.34 3.74
CA VAL A 16 10.81 -0.82 4.52
C VAL A 16 12.10 -0.46 5.22
N TRP A 17 12.21 -0.82 6.50
CA TRP A 17 13.43 -0.65 7.28
C TRP A 17 13.59 -1.78 8.30
N LEU A 18 14.80 -1.87 8.87
CA LEU A 18 15.08 -2.73 10.01
C LEU A 18 15.32 -1.84 11.22
N GLU A 19 14.60 -2.08 12.31
CA GLU A 19 14.90 -1.43 13.59
C GLU A 19 16.00 -2.22 14.33
N GLN A 20 16.86 -1.49 15.05
CA GLN A 20 17.93 -2.05 15.87
C GLN A 20 17.71 -1.68 17.34
N ASP A 21 16.64 -2.20 17.94
CA ASP A 21 16.44 -2.14 19.39
C ASP A 21 16.46 -3.57 19.95
N GLY A 22 17.67 -4.06 20.28
CA GLY A 22 17.89 -5.37 20.91
C GLY A 22 17.81 -6.59 19.96
N GLU A 23 16.91 -6.57 18.98
CA GLU A 23 16.77 -7.57 17.92
C GLU A 23 16.46 -6.87 16.59
N ARG A 24 16.93 -7.42 15.45
CA ARG A 24 16.63 -6.83 14.13
C ARG A 24 15.18 -7.16 13.75
N SER A 25 14.27 -6.22 13.97
CA SER A 25 12.87 -6.34 13.58
C SER A 25 12.63 -5.73 12.20
N PHE A 26 11.84 -6.43 11.38
CA PHE A 26 11.35 -5.91 10.10
C PHE A 26 10.20 -4.94 10.35
N LEU A 27 10.21 -3.80 9.68
CA LEU A 27 9.08 -2.89 9.65
C LEU A 27 8.84 -2.37 8.25
N ALA A 28 7.57 -2.30 7.87
CA ALA A 28 7.13 -1.65 6.65
C ALA A 28 5.98 -0.68 6.93
N ARG A 29 6.01 0.50 6.32
CA ARG A 29 4.90 1.43 6.24
C ARG A 29 4.40 1.49 4.80
N ILE A 30 3.13 1.20 4.62
CA ILE A 30 2.41 1.23 3.35
C ILE A 30 1.58 2.51 3.32
N THR A 31 1.58 3.21 2.19
CA THR A 31 0.72 4.37 1.92
C THR A 31 0.11 4.20 0.55
N GLU A 32 -1.21 4.07 0.47
CA GLU A 32 -1.88 3.61 -0.75
C GLU A 32 -3.17 4.35 -1.05
N SER A 33 -3.54 4.39 -2.32
CA SER A 33 -4.78 4.98 -2.81
C SER A 33 -5.21 4.23 -4.07
N THR A 34 -6.47 3.81 -4.14
CA THR A 34 -7.05 3.13 -5.30
C THR A 34 -7.56 4.10 -6.37
N ASP A 35 -7.64 5.39 -6.05
CA ASP A 35 -7.85 6.50 -6.99
C ASP A 35 -7.20 7.78 -6.45
N LEU A 36 -6.19 8.30 -7.16
CA LEU A 36 -5.56 9.59 -6.89
C LEU A 36 -6.54 10.79 -6.84
N GLY A 37 -7.78 10.60 -7.28
CA GLY A 37 -8.87 11.56 -7.14
C GLY A 37 -9.58 11.62 -5.80
N GLU A 38 -9.39 10.63 -4.93
CA GLU A 38 -10.08 10.51 -3.65
C GLU A 38 -9.34 11.22 -2.50
N ALA A 39 -10.07 11.44 -1.41
CA ALA A 39 -9.56 12.15 -0.23
C ALA A 39 -8.64 11.25 0.61
N GLY A 40 -7.32 11.41 0.39
CA GLY A 40 -6.25 10.97 1.27
C GLY A 40 -5.86 9.49 1.15
N PRO A 41 -4.55 9.15 1.13
CA PRO A 41 -4.12 7.77 1.07
C PRO A 41 -4.34 7.04 2.40
N ALA A 42 -4.71 5.76 2.34
CA ALA A 42 -4.70 4.86 3.47
C ALA A 42 -3.25 4.59 3.92
N VAL A 43 -3.04 4.40 5.23
CA VAL A 43 -1.72 4.13 5.81
C VAL A 43 -1.79 2.93 6.72
N THR A 44 -0.95 1.93 6.45
CA THR A 44 -0.85 0.68 7.22
C THR A 44 0.61 0.41 7.59
N THR A 45 0.85 -0.31 8.69
CA THR A 45 2.19 -0.75 9.11
C THR A 45 2.21 -2.27 9.28
N CYS A 46 3.25 -2.93 8.81
CA CYS A 46 3.45 -4.38 8.90
C CYS A 46 4.74 -4.68 9.67
N GLY A 47 4.71 -5.74 10.50
CA GLY A 47 5.84 -6.16 11.35
C GLY A 47 6.64 -7.35 10.81
N ASP A 48 6.23 -7.93 9.69
CA ASP A 48 6.95 -9.01 9.02
C ASP A 48 6.73 -8.97 7.49
N PRO A 49 7.63 -9.62 6.71
CA PRO A 49 7.52 -9.65 5.24
C PRO A 49 6.26 -10.34 4.72
N GLU A 50 5.78 -11.38 5.40
CA GLU A 50 4.61 -12.15 4.99
C GLU A 50 3.32 -11.30 5.04
N GLN A 51 3.12 -10.53 6.10
CA GLN A 51 2.02 -9.57 6.22
C GLN A 51 2.09 -8.49 5.14
N LEU A 52 3.29 -7.98 4.83
CA LEU A 52 3.47 -7.01 3.75
C LEU A 52 3.04 -7.60 2.39
N LEU A 53 3.47 -8.82 2.09
CA LEU A 53 3.10 -9.49 0.83
C LEU A 53 1.60 -9.74 0.75
N GLN A 54 0.99 -10.22 1.83
CA GLN A 54 -0.46 -10.41 1.90
C GLN A 54 -1.22 -9.10 1.63
N HIS A 55 -0.79 -7.99 2.25
CA HIS A 55 -1.42 -6.68 2.05
C HIS A 55 -1.32 -6.22 0.59
N ILE A 56 -0.16 -6.40 -0.06
CA ILE A 56 0.04 -6.07 -1.48
C ILE A 56 -0.89 -6.91 -2.36
N GLU A 57 -1.00 -8.21 -2.10
CA GLU A 57 -1.86 -9.11 -2.87
C GLU A 57 -3.34 -8.76 -2.74
N GLU A 58 -3.80 -8.45 -1.53
CA GLU A 58 -5.16 -8.00 -1.27
C GLU A 58 -5.47 -6.71 -2.02
N TRP A 59 -4.59 -5.71 -1.93
CA TRP A 59 -4.75 -4.44 -2.65
C TRP A 59 -4.78 -4.61 -4.17
N LEU A 60 -3.88 -5.42 -4.75
CA LEU A 60 -3.88 -5.71 -6.19
C LEU A 60 -5.17 -6.42 -6.63
N ARG A 61 -5.74 -7.28 -5.78
CA ARG A 61 -7.00 -7.98 -6.06
C ARG A 61 -8.19 -7.01 -6.08
N GLU A 62 -8.18 -5.95 -5.28
CA GLU A 62 -9.22 -4.90 -5.31
C GLU A 62 -9.16 -4.02 -6.57
N LEU A 63 -8.00 -3.96 -7.23
CA LEU A 63 -7.80 -3.17 -8.45
C LEU A 63 -8.18 -3.90 -9.75
N THR A 64 -8.38 -5.22 -9.70
CA THR A 64 -8.65 -6.08 -10.86
C THR A 64 -10.13 -6.39 -10.99
#